data_AF-A0A9D8NDX2-F1
#
_entry.id   AF-A0A9D8NDX2-F1
#
_cell.length_a   1.000
_cell.length_b   1.000
_cell.length_c   1.000
_cell.angle_alpha   90.00
_cell.angle_beta   90.00
_cell.angle_gamma   90.00
#
_symmetry.space_group_name_H-M   'P 1'
#
loop_
_entity.id
_entity.type
_entity.pdbx_description
1 polymer ?
#
loop_
_entity_poly.entity_id
_entity_poly.type
_entity_poly.pdbx_seq_one_letter_code
_entity_poly.pdbx_strand_id
1 'polypeptide(L)' 'INWQDLNLTDEEVSGLSTQFDAITYNIENLWEFNAKKAKVGNTKKTLKVTVPGHDVAMYRLTPNKK' A
#
# COMPACT_ATOMS: atom_id res chain seq x y z
N ILE A 1 8.69 4.45 0.38
CA ILE A 1 7.90 3.81 -0.69
C ILE A 1 7.34 4.90 -1.60
N ASN A 2 7.85 4.95 -2.83
CA ASN A 2 7.28 5.75 -3.91
C ASN A 2 6.30 4.86 -4.68
N TRP A 3 5.01 5.16 -4.61
CA TRP A 3 3.97 4.26 -5.11
C TRP A 3 3.87 4.25 -6.64
N GLN A 4 4.24 5.36 -7.30
CA GLN A 4 4.19 5.45 -8.77
C GLN A 4 5.17 4.50 -9.46
N ASP A 5 6.26 4.14 -8.78
CA ASP A 5 7.26 3.18 -9.30
C ASP A 5 6.75 1.73 -9.24
N LEU A 6 5.57 1.48 -8.67
CA LEU A 6 4.99 0.15 -8.41
C LEU A 6 3.68 -0.08 -9.18
N ASN A 7 3.49 0.62 -10.31
CA ASN A 7 2.41 0.34 -11.25
C ASN A 7 2.68 -0.98 -11.97
N LEU A 8 2.07 -2.04 -11.45
CA LEU A 8 2.24 -3.40 -11.93
C LEU A 8 0.89 -3.94 -12.35
N THR A 9 0.87 -4.62 -13.48
CA THR A 9 -0.28 -5.35 -13.99
C THR A 9 0.09 -6.83 -14.00
N ASP A 10 -0.72 -7.65 -13.34
CA ASP A 10 -0.60 -9.10 -13.43
C ASP A 10 -1.26 -9.57 -14.74
N GLU A 11 -0.45 -9.73 -15.77
CA GLU A 11 -0.90 -10.13 -17.11
C GLU A 11 -1.18 -11.64 -17.23
N GLU A 12 -0.68 -12.46 -16.31
CA GLU A 12 -0.70 -13.92 -16.46
C GLU A 12 -1.95 -14.56 -15.87
N VAL A 13 -2.47 -14.05 -14.75
CA VAL A 13 -3.53 -14.74 -14.00
C VAL A 13 -4.76 -13.86 -13.80
N SER A 14 -4.62 -12.73 -13.11
CA SER A 14 -5.77 -11.95 -12.66
C SER A 14 -6.19 -10.84 -13.63
N GLY A 15 -5.28 -10.36 -14.47
CA GLY A 15 -5.49 -9.15 -15.28
C GLY A 15 -5.62 -7.88 -14.44
N LEU A 16 -5.40 -7.95 -13.13
CA LEU A 16 -5.54 -6.82 -12.23
C LEU A 16 -4.28 -5.97 -12.21
N SER A 17 -4.47 -4.67 -12.10
CA SER A 17 -3.38 -3.70 -12.02
C SER A 17 -3.49 -2.86 -10.75
N THR A 18 -2.34 -2.48 -10.20
CA THR A 18 -2.27 -1.61 -9.03
C THR A 18 -2.59 -0.14 -9.37
N GLN A 19 -2.42 0.29 -10.62
CA GLN A 19 -2.80 1.61 -11.15
C GLN A 19 -2.70 2.78 -10.15
N PHE A 20 -1.58 2.93 -9.46
CA PHE A 20 -1.33 3.99 -8.48
C PHE A 20 -1.30 5.40 -9.11
N ASP A 21 -1.22 5.50 -10.44
CA ASP A 21 -1.38 6.73 -11.22
C ASP A 21 -2.83 7.22 -11.26
N ALA A 22 -3.79 6.29 -11.31
CA ALA A 22 -5.22 6.59 -11.43
C ALA A 22 -5.99 6.38 -10.12
N ILE A 23 -5.62 5.38 -9.32
CA ILE A 23 -6.34 4.94 -8.14
C ILE A 23 -5.56 5.30 -6.87
N THR A 24 -6.23 5.99 -5.96
CA THR A 24 -5.70 6.23 -4.61
C THR A 24 -6.15 5.10 -3.68
N TYR A 25 -5.21 4.49 -2.97
CA TYR A 25 -5.50 3.43 -2.00
C TYR A 25 -5.28 3.95 -0.58
N ASN A 26 -6.15 3.54 0.33
CA ASN A 26 -5.92 3.67 1.76
C ASN A 26 -4.93 2.59 2.22
N ILE A 27 -4.03 2.97 3.12
CA ILE A 27 -2.93 2.13 3.60
C ILE A 27 -3.17 1.77 5.07
N GLU A 28 -3.18 0.48 5.36
CA GLU A 28 -3.29 -0.05 6.73
C GLU A 28 -2.11 -0.97 7.08
N ASN A 29 -1.44 -0.72 8.21
CA ASN A 29 -0.39 -1.60 8.74
C ASN A 29 -1.03 -2.83 9.38
N LEU A 30 -0.65 -4.02 8.90
CA LEU A 30 -1.22 -5.28 9.38
C LEU A 30 -0.60 -5.78 10.69
N TRP A 31 0.56 -5.23 11.08
CA TRP A 31 1.22 -5.57 12.35
C TRP A 31 0.77 -4.69 13.53
N GLU A 32 -0.03 -3.65 13.28
CA GLU A 32 -0.56 -2.77 14.33
C GLU A 32 -1.97 -3.23 14.76
N PHE A 33 -2.07 -3.74 15.98
CA PHE A 33 -3.32 -4.28 16.54
C PHE A 33 -4.36 -3.19 16.86
N ASN A 34 -3.93 -1.95 17.06
CA ASN A 34 -4.85 -0.84 17.26
C ASN A 34 -5.37 -0.30 15.92
N ALA A 35 -6.64 -0.57 15.61
CA ALA A 35 -7.27 -0.17 14.36
C ALA A 35 -7.18 1.34 14.01
N LYS A 36 -7.08 2.23 15.01
CA LYS A 36 -6.90 3.66 14.75
C LYS A 36 -5.48 4.00 14.33
N LYS A 37 -4.48 3.32 14.91
CA LYS A 37 -3.06 3.49 14.58
C LYS A 37 -2.65 2.73 13.33
N ALA A 38 -3.38 1.64 13.01
CA ALA A 38 -3.15 0.85 11.81
C ALA A 38 -3.36 1.68 10.54
N LYS A 39 -4.19 2.72 10.56
CA LYS A 39 -4.41 3.61 9.42
C LYS A 39 -3.23 4.56 9.23
N VAL A 40 -2.43 4.30 8.20
CA VAL A 40 -1.17 5.03 7.94
C VAL A 40 -1.34 6.19 6.95
N GLY A 41 -2.45 6.19 6.20
CA GLY A 41 -2.77 7.24 5.23
C GLY A 41 -3.18 6.66 3.88
N ASN A 42 -2.70 7.26 2.80
CA ASN A 42 -3.02 6.83 1.43
C ASN A 42 -1.83 6.98 0.47
N THR A 43 -1.94 6.38 -0.71
CA THR A 43 -0.87 6.29 -1.72
C THR A 43 -0.57 7.59 -2.47
N LYS A 44 -1.32 8.70 -2.24
CA LYS A 44 -0.99 10.00 -2.84
C LYS A 44 0.32 10.59 -2.34
N LYS A 45 0.81 10.12 -1.19
CA LYS A 45 2.05 10.58 -0.57
C LYS A 45 3.03 9.43 -0.45
N THR A 46 4.32 9.75 -0.55
CA THR A 46 5.39 8.80 -0.26
C THR A 46 5.31 8.36 1.20
N LEU A 47 5.31 7.04 1.43
CA LEU A 47 5.37 6.49 2.78
C LEU A 47 6.84 6.31 3.20
N LYS A 48 7.24 6.90 4.32
CA LYS A 48 8.56 6.62 4.94
C LYS A 48 8.37 5.52 5.98
N VAL A 49 9.14 4.44 5.87
CA VAL A 49 9.13 3.31 6.80
C VAL A 49 10.57 2.91 7.10
N THR A 50 10.85 2.58 8.36
CA THR A 50 12.12 2.01 8.80
C THR A 50 11.87 0.56 9.15
N VAL A 51 12.56 -0.37 8.48
CA VAL A 51 12.46 -1.80 8.73
C VAL A 51 13.80 -2.29 9.28
N PRO A 52 13.86 -2.82 10.51
CA PRO A 52 15.07 -3.40 11.06
C PRO A 52 15.58 -4.60 10.24
N GLY A 53 16.84 -4.98 10.46
CA GLY A 53 17.41 -6.16 9.81
C GLY A 53 16.63 -7.44 10.13
N HIS A 54 16.39 -8.26 9.10
CA HIS A 54 15.59 -9.49 9.15
C HIS A 54 14.11 -9.31 9.54
N ASP A 55 13.60 -8.07 9.55
CA ASP A 55 12.21 -7.79 9.88
C ASP A 55 11.40 -7.48 8.61
N VAL A 56 10.06 -7.51 8.71
CA VAL A 56 9.17 -7.26 7.57
C VAL A 56 8.08 -6.25 7.91
N ALA A 57 7.78 -5.36 6.97
CA ALA A 57 6.61 -4.48 7.03
C ALA A 57 5.55 -4.97 6.05
N MET A 58 4.32 -5.15 6.55
CA MET A 58 3.20 -5.60 5.72
C MET A 58 2.05 -4.59 5.81
N TYR A 59 1.60 -4.15 4.64
CA TYR A 59 0.50 -3.19 4.52
C TYR A 59 -0.60 -3.73 3.63
N ARG A 60 -1.85 -3.52 4.04
CA ARG A 60 -3.03 -3.74 3.20
C ARG A 60 -3.40 -2.46 2.48
N LEU A 61 -3.65 -2.59 1.17
CA LEU A 61 -4.13 -1.51 0.32
C LEU A 61 -5.59 -1.74 -0.03
N THR A 62 -6.43 -0.75 0.22
CA THR A 62 -7.85 -0.80 -0.13
C THR A 62 -8.17 0.40 -1.02
N PRO A 63 -8.74 0.22 -2.22
CA PRO A 63 -9.13 1.33 -3.09
C PRO A 63 -10.00 2.33 -2.33
N ASN A 64 -9.63 3.61 -2.37
CA ASN A 64 -10.45 4.67 -1.82
C ASN A 64 -11.56 4.96 -2.82
N LYS A 65 -12.68 4.23 -2.73
CA LYS A 65 -13.87 4.49 -3.52
C LYS A 65 -14.39 5.88 -3.14
N LYS A 66 -14.23 6.84 -4.05
CA LYS A 66 -15.01 8.08 -4.00
C LYS A 66 -16.47 7.76 -4.32
#